data_AF-A0A4P5SXM2-F1
#
_entry.id   AF-A0A4P5SXM2-F1
#
_cell.length_a   1.000
_cell.length_b   1.000
_cell.length_c   1.000
_cell.angle_alpha   90.00
_cell.angle_beta   90.00
_cell.angle_gamma   90.00
#
_symmetry.space_group_name_H-M   'P 1'
#
loop_
_entity.id
_entity.type
_entity.pdbx_description
1 polymer ?
#
loop_
_entity_poly.entity_id
_entity_poly.type
_entity_poly.pdbx_seq_one_letter_code
_entity_poly.pdbx_strand_id
1 'polypeptide(L)' 'MQSALRISTRVQLGGRVEITDSQLLVGQSVDVIVLLPIVEEKCRHSIMDVLTKVPGHLAFKTAEEADAYLREEREAWER' A
#
# COMPACT_ATOMS: atom_id res chain seq x y z
N MET A 1 32.65 5.62 19.75
CA MET A 1 31.81 5.21 18.61
C MET A 1 30.88 4.11 19.12
N GLN A 2 29.55 4.27 19.00
CA GLN A 2 28.58 3.25 19.40
C GLN A 2 28.40 2.28 18.23
N SER A 3 28.71 1.00 18.42
CA SER A 3 28.48 -0.04 17.42
C SER A 3 27.01 -0.46 17.44
N ALA A 4 26.33 -0.34 16.31
CA ALA A 4 24.94 -0.76 16.16
C ALA A 4 24.87 -2.06 15.35
N LEU A 5 24.20 -3.07 15.90
CA LEU A 5 23.97 -4.36 15.25
C LEU A 5 22.52 -4.41 14.75
N ARG A 6 22.33 -4.52 13.42
CA ARG A 6 21.00 -4.64 12.81
C ARG A 6 20.71 -6.10 12.47
N ILE A 7 19.80 -6.72 13.22
CA ILE A 7 19.31 -8.09 12.96
C ILE A 7 17.86 -8.01 12.50
N SER A 8 17.54 -8.72 11.41
CA SER A 8 16.15 -8.88 10.94
C SER A 8 15.65 -10.24 11.40
N THR A 9 14.55 -10.25 12.17
CA THR A 9 13.95 -11.47 12.70
C THR A 9 12.42 -11.41 12.62
N ARG A 10 11.77 -12.54 12.86
CA ARG A 10 10.30 -12.65 12.89
C ARG A 10 9.81 -12.70 14.33
N VAL A 11 8.66 -12.09 14.57
CA VAL A 11 7.96 -12.18 15.85
C VAL A 11 7.40 -13.60 15.99
N GLN A 12 7.78 -14.29 17.06
CA GLN A 12 7.29 -15.62 17.41
C GLN A 12 5.93 -15.55 18.14
N LEU A 13 5.34 -16.71 18.43
CA LEU A 13 4.10 -16.80 19.20
C LEU A 13 4.21 -16.05 20.54
N GLY A 14 3.14 -15.35 20.89
CA GLY A 14 3.09 -14.52 22.11
C GLY A 14 3.85 -13.20 22.00
N GLY A 15 4.20 -12.74 20.79
CA GLY A 15 4.87 -11.44 20.61
C GLY A 15 6.35 -11.46 20.98
N ARG A 16 6.97 -12.64 21.10
CA ARG A 16 8.36 -12.81 21.50
C ARG A 16 9.30 -12.54 20.32
N VAL A 17 10.38 -11.81 20.57
CA VAL A 17 11.50 -11.65 19.64
C VAL A 17 12.72 -12.27 20.27
N GLU A 18 13.38 -13.17 19.54
CA GLU A 18 14.60 -13.85 19.99
C GLU A 18 15.78 -13.41 19.11
N ILE A 19 16.87 -13.03 19.77
CA ILE A 19 18.11 -12.56 19.15
C ILE A 19 19.24 -13.44 19.69
N THR A 20 19.94 -14.13 18.78
CA THR A 20 21.11 -14.94 19.11
C THR A 20 22.28 -14.41 18.32
N ASP A 21 23.29 -13.89 19.00
CA ASP A 21 24.52 -13.39 18.37
C ASP A 21 25.73 -13.73 19.25
N SER A 22 26.76 -14.31 18.63
CA SER A 22 28.02 -14.69 19.29
C SER A 22 28.83 -13.51 19.83
N GLN A 23 28.55 -12.29 19.39
CA GLN A 23 29.23 -11.07 19.81
C GLN A 23 28.63 -10.45 21.08
N LEU A 24 27.46 -10.94 21.51
CA LEU A 24 26.81 -10.49 22.74
C LEU A 24 27.34 -11.29 23.92
N LEU A 25 28.08 -10.61 24.80
CA LEU A 25 28.67 -11.23 25.98
C LEU A 25 27.69 -11.22 27.16
N VAL A 26 27.77 -12.25 28.01
CA VAL A 26 26.95 -12.34 29.22
C VAL A 26 27.22 -11.15 30.13
N GLY A 27 26.15 -10.48 30.58
CA GLY A 27 26.22 -9.30 31.46
C GLY A 27 26.42 -7.97 30.73
N GLN A 28 26.54 -7.97 29.40
CA GLN A 28 26.62 -6.76 28.61
C GLN A 28 25.25 -6.06 28.53
N SER A 29 25.21 -4.78 28.90
CA SER A 29 24.02 -3.94 28.69
C SER A 29 23.85 -3.63 27.20
N VAL A 30 22.64 -3.80 26.69
CA VAL A 30 22.28 -3.52 25.29
C VAL A 30 20.96 -2.76 25.21
N ASP A 31 20.87 -1.85 24.25
CA ASP A 31 19.61 -1.18 23.89
C ASP A 31 18.99 -1.88 22.68
N VAL A 32 17.70 -2.22 22.79
CA VAL A 32 16.96 -2.90 21.72
C VAL A 32 15.95 -1.93 21.10
N ILE A 33 16.08 -1.70 19.79
CA ILE A 33 15.14 -0.89 19.01
C ILE A 33 14.41 -1.80 18.04
N VAL A 34 13.09 -1.92 18.21
CA VAL A 34 12.22 -2.72 17.32
C VAL A 34 11.62 -1.81 16.27
N LEU A 35 11.99 -2.04 15.00
CA LEU A 35 11.40 -1.37 13.85
C LEU A 35 10.38 -2.30 13.21
N LEU A 36 9.11 -1.97 13.35
CA LEU A 36 8.05 -2.66 12.62
C LEU A 36 8.08 -2.18 11.17
N PRO A 37 8.07 -3.08 10.17
CA PRO A 37 7.92 -2.64 8.79
C PRO A 37 6.61 -1.88 8.67
N ILE A 38 6.66 -0.74 7.98
CA ILE A 38 5.43 -0.09 7.53
C ILE A 38 4.83 -1.06 6.52
N VAL A 39 3.85 -1.84 6.98
CA VAL A 39 2.91 -2.46 6.08
C VAL A 39 2.09 -1.28 5.60
N GLU A 40 2.54 -0.65 4.51
CA GLU A 40 1.57 0.07 3.69
C GLU A 40 0.53 -0.99 3.40
N GLU A 41 -0.65 -0.85 3.98
CA GLU A 41 -1.83 -1.50 3.47
C GLU A 41 -1.90 -1.02 2.03
N LYS A 42 -1.26 -1.78 1.14
CA LYS A 42 -1.54 -1.74 -0.27
C LYS A 42 -2.94 -2.30 -0.37
N CYS A 43 -3.93 -1.51 0.06
CA CYS A 43 -5.28 -1.61 -0.39
C CYS A 43 -5.20 -1.33 -1.89
N ARG A 44 -4.81 -2.38 -2.63
CA ARG A 44 -5.00 -2.46 -4.07
C ARG A 44 -6.50 -2.61 -4.23
N HIS A 45 -7.19 -1.48 -4.15
CA HIS A 45 -8.57 -1.41 -4.56
C HIS A 45 -8.60 -1.74 -6.04
N SER A 46 -9.51 -2.61 -6.45
CA SER A 46 -9.81 -2.72 -7.86
C SER A 46 -10.21 -1.33 -8.37
N ILE A 47 -9.71 -0.93 -9.53
CA ILE A 47 -10.15 0.32 -10.16
C ILE A 47 -11.68 0.35 -10.31
N MET A 48 -12.30 -0.82 -10.50
CA MET A 48 -13.75 -0.98 -10.54
C MET A 48 -14.42 -0.65 -9.19
N ASP A 49 -13.82 -1.06 -8.08
CA ASP A 49 -14.35 -0.75 -6.73
C ASP A 49 -14.25 0.74 -6.42
N VAL A 50 -13.25 1.42 -6.99
CA VAL A 50 -13.13 2.88 -6.88
C VAL A 50 -14.22 3.56 -7.70
N LEU A 51 -14.35 3.20 -8.98
CA LEU A 51 -15.34 3.80 -9.89
C LEU A 51 -16.79 3.60 -9.43
N THR A 52 -17.10 2.49 -8.75
CA THR A 52 -18.45 2.26 -8.18
C THR A 52 -18.77 3.10 -6.95
N LYS A 53 -17.76 3.56 -6.20
CA LYS A 53 -17.92 4.30 -4.93
C LYS A 53 -17.94 5.82 -5.10
N VAL A 54 -17.51 6.34 -6.24
CA VAL A 54 -17.43 7.79 -6.48
C VAL A 54 -18.84 8.38 -6.71
N PRO A 55 -19.22 9.44 -5.97
CA PRO A 55 -20.49 10.15 -6.22
C PRO A 55 -20.45 10.82 -7.59
N GLY A 56 -21.51 10.64 -8.38
CA GLY A 56 -21.62 11.12 -9.77
C GLY A 56 -21.68 10.01 -10.82
N HIS A 57 -21.35 8.77 -10.46
CA HIS A 57 -21.32 7.59 -11.35
C HIS A 57 -20.51 7.82 -12.65
N LEU A 58 -20.47 6.82 -13.52
CA LEU A 58 -19.92 7.00 -14.86
C LEU A 58 -20.90 7.84 -15.69
N ALA A 59 -20.42 8.91 -16.32
CA ALA A 59 -21.22 9.73 -17.23
C ALA A 59 -21.79 8.92 -18.41
N PHE A 60 -21.08 7.87 -18.82
CA PHE A 60 -21.50 6.90 -19.83
C PHE A 60 -21.25 5.49 -19.31
N LYS A 61 -22.18 4.56 -19.53
CA LYS A 61 -22.07 3.17 -19.08
C LYS A 61 -21.29 2.30 -20.05
N THR A 62 -21.23 2.70 -21.32
CA THR A 62 -20.59 1.98 -22.41
C THR A 62 -19.76 2.93 -23.26
N ALA A 63 -18.82 2.38 -24.04
CA ALA A 63 -18.02 3.17 -24.97
C ALA A 63 -18.90 3.71 -26.11
N GLU A 64 -19.88 2.92 -26.54
CA GLU A 64 -20.82 3.26 -27.61
C GLU A 64 -21.68 4.48 -27.25
N GLU A 65 -22.12 4.61 -25.99
CA GLU A 65 -22.84 5.79 -25.49
C GLU A 65 -21.96 7.05 -25.55
N ALA A 66 -20.69 6.95 -25.15
CA ALA A 66 -19.75 8.05 -25.23
C ALA A 66 -19.47 8.45 -26.69
N ASP A 67 -19.30 7.47 -27.58
CA ASP A 67 -19.06 7.69 -29.00
C ASP A 67 -20.26 8.32 -29.72
N ALA A 68 -21.49 7.92 -29.35
CA ALA A 68 -22.70 8.54 -29.87
C ALA A 68 -22.79 10.01 -29.45
N TYR A 69 -22.58 10.31 -28.17
CA TYR A 69 -22.57 11.69 -27.65
C TYR A 69 -21.53 12.57 -28.38
N LEU A 70 -20.30 12.09 -28.51
CA LEU A 70 -19.23 12.85 -29.19
C LEU A 70 -19.52 13.11 -30.67
N ARG A 71 -20.26 12.21 -31.33
CA ARG A 71 -20.68 12.38 -32.72
C ARG A 71 -21.76 13.45 -32.85
N GLU A 72 -22.77 13.40 -31.99
CA GLU A 72 -23.84 14.40 -31.95
C GLU A 72 -23.29 15.81 -31.69
N GLU A 73 -22.35 15.95 -30.75
CA GLU A 73 -21.68 17.23 -30.48
C GLU A 73 -20.92 17.75 -31.72
N ARG A 74 -20.19 16.87 -32.42
CA ARG A 74 -19.47 17.25 -33.65
C ARG A 74 -20.43 17.71 -34.75
N GLU A 75 -21.48 16.94 -35.00
CA GLU A 75 -22.50 17.26 -36.01
C GLU A 75 -23.26 18.55 -35.69
N ALA A 76 -23.40 18.90 -34.40
CA ALA A 76 -23.99 20.16 -33.98
C ALA A 76 -23.09 21.38 -34.25
N TRP A 77 -21.77 21.19 -34.34
CA TRP A 77 -20.80 22.26 -34.59
C TRP A 77 -20.50 22.47 -36.09
N GLU A 78 -20.75 21.45 -36.91
CA GLU A 78 -20.64 21.53 -38.37
C GLU A 78 -21.90 22.09 -39.05
N ARG A 79 -22.90 22.50 -38.26
CA ARG A 79 -24.19 23.05 -38.69
C ARG A 79 -24.24 24.56 -38.54
#